data_AF-A0A7S1Z5U9-F1
#
_entry.id   AF-A0A7S1Z5U9-F1
#
_cell.length_a   1.000
_cell.length_b   1.000
_cell.length_c   1.000
_cell.angle_alpha   90.00
_cell.angle_beta   90.00
_cell.angle_gamma   90.00
#
_symmetry.space_group_name_H-M   'P 1'
#
loop_
_entity.id
_entity.type
_entity.pdbx_description
1 polymer ?
#
loop_
_entity_poly.entity_id
_entity_poly.type
_entity_poly.pdbx_seq_one_letter_code
_entity_poly.pdbx_strand_id
1 'polypeptide(L)'
;YPLSVSYQIYKNKIIPPKAKEQEQEQHKMSKKERMSATATLTNCYTPLPVEFKTAKQSKELPQIRYSGDGAAATPRTNHSLRRLCLSTSILPNSTGSALVELGHTKVLCSVHGPRPITSSSLPSTSSNSGGGGGSHNEFTSSGGVLHTEVRFAPKFGIRPATLAHSSPSTIDGNPMGGGSSSQEEEVELSFQLQNALSPSLNLTSLPKCVIDVFVVVLQSDGNVVGAAITAASLALADANVVEMFDLVCACSVAAVPSHDQSKEEMNILADPTEEETMLAMMSSSSDKNKGGGVVTLALMPNWKEVTLWNQVGCMNATSSSD
;
A
#
# COMPACT_ATOMS: atom_id res chain seq x y z
N TYR A 1 34.00 12.47 36.08
CA TYR A 1 33.40 13.39 37.07
C TYR A 1 32.92 14.64 36.32
N PRO A 2 31.64 15.02 36.44
CA PRO A 2 30.91 15.75 35.41
C PRO A 2 30.96 17.28 35.57
N LEU A 3 30.76 17.98 34.44
CA LEU A 3 30.61 19.44 34.35
C LEU A 3 29.12 19.81 34.34
N SER A 4 28.75 20.74 35.24
CA SER A 4 27.43 21.35 35.37
C SER A 4 27.18 22.44 34.32
N VAL A 5 25.97 22.51 33.74
CA VAL A 5 25.47 23.73 33.09
C VAL A 5 24.02 23.96 33.51
N SER A 6 23.77 25.20 33.94
CA SER A 6 22.63 25.66 34.73
C SER A 6 21.41 26.09 33.90
N TYR A 7 20.24 25.93 34.53
CA TYR A 7 18.91 26.42 34.15
C TYR A 7 18.74 27.93 34.46
N GLN A 8 18.22 28.74 33.52
CA GLN A 8 17.51 30.03 33.76
C GLN A 8 16.67 30.36 32.50
N ILE A 9 15.37 30.10 32.48
CA ILE A 9 14.28 31.05 32.79
C ILE A 9 14.39 32.37 31.98
N TYR A 10 13.61 32.47 30.90
CA TYR A 10 13.19 33.76 30.32
C TYR A 10 11.69 33.96 30.58
N LYS A 11 11.38 34.99 31.37
CA LYS A 11 10.05 35.51 31.65
C LYS A 11 9.49 36.29 30.45
N ASN A 12 8.27 35.93 30.06
CA ASN A 12 7.13 36.75 29.62
C ASN A 12 7.39 38.11 28.92
N LYS A 13 7.01 38.17 27.63
CA LYS A 13 6.39 39.36 27.02
C LYS A 13 4.95 39.05 26.61
N ILE A 14 4.11 40.03 26.88
CA ILE A 14 2.64 40.02 26.98
C ILE A 14 1.98 39.90 25.60
N ILE A 15 1.00 39.00 25.47
CA ILE A 15 0.06 38.87 24.33
C ILE A 15 -1.36 39.14 24.89
N PRO A 16 -2.22 39.92 24.19
CA PRO A 16 -3.46 40.49 24.74
C PRO A 16 -4.59 39.48 25.03
N PRO A 17 -5.61 39.86 25.83
CA PRO A 17 -6.63 38.97 26.40
C PRO A 17 -7.76 38.70 25.39
N LYS A 18 -7.46 37.96 24.32
CA LYS A 18 -8.48 37.33 23.46
C LYS A 18 -8.37 35.80 23.37
N ALA A 19 -7.42 35.20 24.08
CA ALA A 19 -7.19 33.75 24.06
C ALA A 19 -8.02 32.95 25.08
N LYS A 20 -8.65 33.59 26.07
CA LYS A 20 -9.36 32.88 27.16
C LYS A 20 -10.83 32.55 26.91
N GLU A 21 -11.47 33.15 25.91
CA GLU A 21 -12.80 32.71 25.45
C GLU A 21 -12.69 31.56 24.44
N GLN A 22 -11.61 31.49 23.66
CA GLN A 22 -11.38 30.39 22.70
C GLN A 22 -10.95 29.08 23.37
N GLU A 23 -10.26 29.12 24.52
CA GLU A 23 -9.92 27.91 25.28
C GLU A 23 -11.13 27.27 25.99
N GLN A 24 -12.14 28.04 26.39
CA GLN A 24 -13.38 27.47 26.95
C GLN A 24 -14.33 26.94 25.87
N GLU A 25 -14.27 27.46 24.65
CA GLU A 25 -15.05 26.95 23.52
C GLU A 25 -14.46 25.64 22.96
N GLN A 26 -13.12 25.49 22.96
CA GLN A 26 -12.46 24.21 22.63
C GLN A 26 -12.68 23.11 23.69
N HIS A 27 -12.96 23.48 24.94
CA HIS A 27 -13.23 22.52 26.01
C HIS A 27 -14.69 22.01 26.04
N LYS A 28 -15.55 22.51 25.13
CA LYS A 28 -16.94 22.10 24.92
C LYS A 28 -17.17 21.28 23.63
N MET A 29 -16.12 20.88 22.92
CA MET A 29 -16.21 19.79 21.95
C MET A 29 -16.47 18.49 22.71
N SER A 30 -17.58 17.82 22.39
CA SER A 30 -18.12 16.77 23.24
C SER A 30 -17.14 15.60 23.35
N LYS A 31 -17.12 14.91 24.49
CA LYS A 31 -16.39 13.62 24.65
C LYS A 31 -16.66 12.63 23.49
N LYS A 32 -17.75 12.79 22.76
CA LYS A 32 -18.12 12.01 21.57
C LYS A 32 -17.21 12.26 20.36
N GLU A 33 -16.66 13.46 20.18
CA GLU A 33 -15.77 13.82 19.06
C GLU A 33 -14.34 13.34 19.29
N ARG A 34 -13.85 13.40 20.54
CA ARG A 34 -12.55 12.78 20.89
C ARG A 34 -12.58 11.25 20.77
N MET A 35 -13.73 10.61 20.98
CA MET A 35 -13.92 9.18 20.71
C MET A 35 -14.05 8.86 19.21
N SER A 36 -14.35 9.85 18.36
CA SER A 36 -14.39 9.68 16.90
C SER A 36 -13.01 9.73 16.24
N ALA A 37 -11.99 10.24 16.94
CA ALA A 37 -10.60 10.32 16.48
C ALA A 37 -9.76 9.08 16.84
N THR A 38 -10.35 8.05 17.45
CA THR A 38 -9.75 6.73 17.49
C THR A 38 -9.95 6.10 16.11
N ALA A 39 -8.86 5.69 15.47
CA ALA A 39 -8.80 5.06 14.15
C ALA A 39 -9.57 3.72 14.14
N THR A 40 -10.89 3.79 14.21
CA THR A 40 -11.79 2.64 14.17
C THR A 40 -11.94 2.21 12.72
N LEU A 41 -11.76 0.91 12.46
CA LEU A 41 -11.98 0.31 11.15
C LEU A 41 -13.38 0.65 10.64
N THR A 42 -13.47 1.03 9.37
CA THR A 42 -14.77 1.25 8.73
C THR A 42 -15.46 -0.08 8.45
N ASN A 43 -16.80 -0.12 8.47
CA ASN A 43 -17.55 -1.36 8.27
C ASN A 43 -17.18 -2.02 6.93
N CYS A 44 -16.40 -3.10 7.00
CA CYS A 44 -15.92 -3.83 5.83
C CYS A 44 -17.00 -4.68 5.16
N TYR A 45 -18.23 -4.77 5.67
CA TYR A 45 -19.31 -5.56 5.05
C TYR A 45 -20.07 -4.80 3.95
N THR A 46 -19.91 -3.48 3.88
CA THR A 46 -20.52 -2.63 2.85
C THR A 46 -19.46 -1.70 2.29
N PRO A 47 -18.80 -2.04 1.15
CA PRO A 47 -17.84 -1.14 0.55
C PRO A 47 -18.56 0.17 0.23
N LEU A 48 -18.00 1.29 0.70
CA LEU A 48 -18.58 2.59 0.40
C LEU A 48 -18.44 2.81 -1.11
N PRO A 49 -19.52 3.18 -1.83
CA PRO A 49 -19.44 3.48 -3.25
C PRO A 49 -18.44 4.62 -3.45
N VAL A 50 -17.36 4.33 -4.18
CA VAL A 50 -16.42 5.36 -4.62
C VAL A 50 -17.05 6.05 -5.82
N GLU A 51 -17.37 7.34 -5.69
CA GLU A 51 -17.86 8.13 -6.81
C GLU A 51 -16.70 8.42 -7.78
N PHE A 52 -16.61 7.65 -8.86
CA PHE A 52 -15.62 7.89 -9.91
C PHE A 52 -16.10 9.01 -10.84
N LYS A 53 -15.35 10.10 -10.90
CA LYS A 53 -15.51 11.09 -11.98
C LYS A 53 -14.98 10.48 -13.27
N THR A 54 -15.78 10.51 -14.33
CA THR A 54 -15.40 9.91 -15.62
C THR A 54 -14.25 10.69 -16.24
N ALA A 55 -13.27 10.00 -16.83
CA ALA A 55 -12.03 10.56 -17.43
C ALA A 55 -12.20 11.68 -18.46
N LYS A 56 -13.44 11.98 -18.91
CA LYS A 56 -13.73 13.12 -19.78
C LYS A 56 -13.81 14.47 -19.03
N GLN A 57 -13.88 14.48 -17.69
CA GLN A 57 -14.06 15.71 -16.89
C GLN A 57 -12.82 16.18 -16.10
N SER A 58 -11.79 15.36 -15.89
CA SER A 58 -10.63 15.72 -15.05
C SER A 58 -9.33 15.81 -15.85
N LYS A 59 -9.13 16.93 -16.55
CA LYS A 59 -7.80 17.33 -17.06
C LYS A 59 -6.96 18.10 -16.04
N GLU A 60 -7.57 18.50 -14.93
CA GLU A 60 -6.94 19.29 -13.87
C GLU A 60 -6.96 18.51 -12.56
N LEU A 61 -5.89 18.65 -11.77
CA LEU A 61 -5.81 18.13 -10.41
C LEU A 61 -7.04 18.62 -9.61
N PRO A 62 -7.72 17.75 -8.84
CA PRO A 62 -8.74 18.22 -7.93
C PRO A 62 -8.10 19.23 -6.95
N GLN A 63 -8.61 20.47 -6.93
CA GLN A 63 -8.09 21.55 -6.07
C GLN A 63 -8.08 21.19 -4.58
N ILE A 64 -8.92 20.21 -4.20
CA ILE A 64 -9.01 19.66 -2.85
C ILE A 64 -8.92 18.15 -2.97
N ARG A 65 -7.87 17.57 -2.38
CA ARG A 65 -7.74 16.12 -2.20
C ARG A 65 -8.59 15.70 -0.99
N TYR A 66 -9.20 14.53 -1.05
CA TYR A 66 -10.06 14.00 0.01
C TYR A 66 -9.44 12.75 0.64
N SER A 67 -9.58 12.59 1.96
CA SER A 67 -9.02 11.43 2.69
C SER A 67 -9.61 10.07 2.30
N GLY A 68 -10.69 10.04 1.50
CA GLY A 68 -11.39 8.80 1.17
C GLY A 68 -12.11 8.18 2.38
N ASP A 69 -12.54 9.01 3.34
CA ASP A 69 -13.38 8.59 4.46
C ASP A 69 -14.78 9.17 4.26
N GLY A 70 -15.80 8.31 4.20
CA GLY A 70 -17.19 8.74 3.96
C GLY A 70 -17.71 9.80 4.94
N ALA A 71 -18.60 10.65 4.42
CA ALA A 71 -19.44 11.67 5.08
C ALA A 71 -18.77 12.94 5.66
N ALA A 72 -17.45 12.99 5.86
CA ALA A 72 -16.76 14.24 6.20
C ALA A 72 -15.30 14.19 5.71
N ALA A 73 -15.12 14.18 4.40
CA ALA A 73 -13.79 14.12 3.81
C ALA A 73 -13.02 15.41 4.14
N THR A 74 -12.12 15.32 5.13
CA THR A 74 -11.21 16.42 5.46
C THR A 74 -10.31 16.69 4.26
N PRO A 75 -10.10 17.95 3.87
CA PRO A 75 -9.16 18.28 2.81
C PRO A 75 -7.74 17.85 3.23
N ARG A 76 -7.04 17.12 2.36
CA ARG A 76 -5.64 16.70 2.56
C ARG A 76 -4.69 17.53 1.71
N THR A 77 -3.48 17.77 2.21
CA THR A 77 -2.41 18.44 1.45
C THR A 77 -1.68 17.44 0.55
N ASN A 78 -0.87 17.93 -0.40
CA ASN A 78 -0.10 17.08 -1.32
C ASN A 78 0.83 16.09 -0.60
N HIS A 79 1.36 16.47 0.58
CA HIS A 79 2.32 15.66 1.35
C HIS A 79 1.66 14.81 2.44
N SER A 80 0.37 14.99 2.69
CA SER A 80 -0.37 14.23 3.71
C SER A 80 -0.63 12.81 3.21
N LEU A 81 -0.74 11.82 4.10
CA LEU A 81 -1.21 10.45 3.79
C LEU A 81 -2.71 10.32 4.08
N ARG A 82 -3.39 9.34 3.50
CA ARG A 82 -4.78 9.03 3.90
C ARG A 82 -4.82 8.47 5.32
N ARG A 83 -6.02 8.44 5.89
CA ARG A 83 -6.24 7.84 7.21
C ARG A 83 -5.82 6.38 7.18
N LEU A 84 -4.91 6.01 8.08
CA LEU A 84 -4.43 4.64 8.26
C LEU A 84 -5.12 4.01 9.48
N CYS A 85 -5.78 2.88 9.28
CA CYS A 85 -6.28 2.03 10.37
C CYS A 85 -5.67 0.64 10.26
N LEU A 86 -5.24 0.10 11.38
CA LEU A 86 -4.57 -1.19 11.47
C LEU A 86 -5.26 -2.03 12.53
N SER A 87 -5.48 -3.31 12.25
CA SER A 87 -5.91 -4.30 13.24
C SER A 87 -5.18 -5.60 12.99
N THR A 88 -4.52 -6.14 14.00
CA THR A 88 -3.87 -7.45 13.94
C THR A 88 -4.77 -8.52 14.58
N SER A 89 -4.41 -9.80 14.42
CA SER A 89 -5.08 -10.94 15.06
C SER A 89 -6.59 -11.02 14.82
N ILE A 90 -7.01 -10.75 13.58
CA ILE A 90 -8.42 -10.74 13.18
C ILE A 90 -8.92 -12.09 12.64
N LEU A 91 -8.02 -12.95 12.17
CA LEU A 91 -8.33 -14.28 11.65
C LEU A 91 -7.80 -15.33 12.63
N PRO A 92 -8.67 -16.09 13.32
CA PRO A 92 -8.25 -17.06 14.33
C PRO A 92 -7.62 -18.33 13.75
N ASN A 93 -7.86 -18.62 12.47
CA ASN A 93 -7.38 -19.84 11.80
C ASN A 93 -5.98 -19.69 11.19
N SER A 94 -5.45 -18.47 11.12
CA SER A 94 -4.10 -18.17 10.62
C SER A 94 -3.12 -18.04 11.79
N THR A 95 -1.84 -18.32 11.55
CA THR A 95 -0.78 -18.12 12.56
C THR A 95 -0.67 -16.65 12.95
N GLY A 96 -0.78 -15.76 11.97
CA GLY A 96 -0.85 -14.31 12.18
C GLY A 96 -1.74 -13.66 11.13
N SER A 97 -2.36 -12.54 11.48
CA SER A 97 -3.24 -11.82 10.55
C SER A 97 -3.23 -10.33 10.78
N ALA A 98 -3.53 -9.58 9.73
CA ALA A 98 -3.68 -8.14 9.81
C ALA A 98 -4.69 -7.62 8.79
N LEU A 99 -5.43 -6.59 9.17
CA LEU A 99 -6.25 -5.77 8.29
C LEU A 99 -5.70 -4.35 8.31
N VAL A 100 -5.48 -3.81 7.11
CA VAL A 100 -4.99 -2.46 6.89
C VAL A 100 -5.99 -1.70 6.03
N GLU A 101 -6.37 -0.53 6.50
CA GLU A 101 -7.21 0.41 5.77
C GLU A 101 -6.44 1.71 5.55
N LEU A 102 -6.31 2.11 4.28
CA LEU A 102 -5.74 3.37 3.82
C LEU A 102 -6.83 4.13 3.05
N GLY A 103 -7.59 4.96 3.76
CA GLY A 103 -8.84 5.54 3.23
C GLY A 103 -9.78 4.42 2.75
N HIS A 104 -10.05 4.39 1.45
CA HIS A 104 -10.87 3.33 0.83
C HIS A 104 -10.09 2.07 0.43
N THR A 105 -8.76 2.07 0.44
CA THR A 105 -7.98 0.85 0.16
C THR A 105 -7.98 -0.05 1.39
N LYS A 106 -8.54 -1.25 1.28
CA LYS A 106 -8.66 -2.22 2.37
C LYS A 106 -7.99 -3.53 1.98
N VAL A 107 -7.05 -3.97 2.80
CA VAL A 107 -6.25 -5.16 2.54
C VAL A 107 -6.22 -6.06 3.77
N LEU A 108 -6.59 -7.32 3.58
CA LEU A 108 -6.56 -8.39 4.56
C LEU A 108 -5.36 -9.28 4.30
N CYS A 109 -4.51 -9.52 5.30
CA CYS A 109 -3.39 -10.43 5.22
C CYS A 109 -3.52 -11.57 6.24
N SER A 110 -3.14 -12.77 5.82
CA SER A 110 -3.01 -13.95 6.68
C SER A 110 -1.68 -14.63 6.43
N VAL A 111 -1.02 -15.06 7.50
CA VAL A 111 0.25 -15.77 7.48
C VAL A 111 0.01 -17.17 8.00
N HIS A 112 0.54 -18.15 7.29
CA HIS A 112 0.53 -19.54 7.70
C HIS A 112 1.93 -20.11 7.65
N GLY A 113 2.23 -20.95 8.64
CA GLY A 113 3.55 -21.55 8.79
C GLY A 113 4.23 -21.10 10.07
N PRO A 114 5.50 -21.50 10.28
CA PRO A 114 6.37 -22.25 9.37
C PRO A 114 5.90 -23.71 9.21
N ARG A 115 5.73 -24.16 7.97
CA ARG A 115 5.42 -25.56 7.65
C ARG A 115 6.65 -26.26 7.07
N PRO A 116 6.85 -27.57 7.27
CA PRO A 116 7.90 -28.31 6.58
C PRO A 116 7.76 -28.19 5.05
N ILE A 117 8.86 -27.99 4.33
CA ILE A 117 8.88 -27.97 2.86
C ILE A 117 8.33 -29.31 2.33
N THR A 118 7.33 -29.22 1.47
CA THR A 118 6.83 -30.33 0.65
C THR A 118 7.31 -30.14 -0.79
N SER A 119 7.29 -31.19 -1.61
CA SER A 119 7.67 -31.08 -3.03
C SER A 119 6.82 -30.05 -3.81
N SER A 120 5.60 -29.77 -3.34
CA SER A 120 4.68 -28.78 -3.93
C SER A 120 4.96 -27.33 -3.51
N SER A 121 5.73 -27.09 -2.45
CA SER A 121 6.00 -25.75 -1.92
C SER A 121 7.30 -25.15 -2.49
N LEU A 122 7.97 -25.85 -3.40
CA LEU A 122 9.17 -25.38 -4.07
C LEU A 122 8.77 -24.68 -5.38
N PRO A 123 9.37 -23.52 -5.71
CA PRO A 123 9.10 -22.84 -6.96
C PRO A 123 9.51 -23.75 -8.13
N SER A 124 8.55 -24.07 -9.00
CA SER A 124 8.83 -24.77 -10.25
C SER A 124 9.51 -23.80 -11.22
N THR A 125 10.84 -23.77 -11.25
CA THR A 125 11.56 -23.10 -12.33
C THR A 125 11.22 -23.81 -13.63
N SER A 126 10.50 -23.13 -14.53
CA SER A 126 10.16 -23.62 -15.86
C SER A 126 11.40 -23.63 -16.75
N SER A 127 12.32 -24.58 -16.55
CA SER A 127 13.29 -24.91 -17.59
C SER A 127 12.56 -25.69 -18.69
N ASN A 128 12.18 -24.97 -19.75
CA ASN A 128 11.68 -25.57 -20.97
C ASN A 128 12.84 -26.28 -21.69
N SER A 129 13.21 -27.47 -21.21
CA SER A 129 14.14 -28.38 -21.88
C SER A 129 13.50 -29.76 -21.90
N GLY A 130 13.03 -30.19 -23.08
CA GLY A 130 12.50 -31.52 -23.28
C GLY A 130 13.54 -32.60 -22.96
N GLY A 131 13.09 -33.70 -22.37
CA GLY A 131 13.89 -34.92 -22.17
C GLY A 131 13.96 -35.34 -20.72
N GLY A 132 13.40 -36.52 -20.42
CA GLY A 132 13.32 -37.08 -19.08
C GLY A 132 14.68 -37.28 -18.39
N GLY A 133 14.71 -36.94 -17.11
CA GLY A 133 15.80 -37.17 -16.18
C GLY A 133 15.37 -36.65 -14.81
N GLY A 134 15.48 -37.47 -13.76
CA GLY A 134 14.95 -37.17 -12.43
C GLY A 134 15.35 -35.78 -11.92
N SER A 135 14.35 -35.00 -11.53
CA SER A 135 14.52 -33.68 -10.92
C SER A 135 15.19 -33.85 -9.55
N HIS A 136 16.51 -33.72 -9.51
CA HIS A 136 17.20 -33.32 -8.30
C HIS A 136 16.84 -31.85 -8.08
N ASN A 137 15.79 -31.60 -7.28
CA ASN A 137 15.57 -30.27 -6.70
C ASN A 137 16.79 -29.94 -5.85
N GLU A 138 17.65 -29.06 -6.36
CA GLU A 138 18.83 -28.61 -5.66
C GLU A 138 18.36 -27.78 -4.46
N PHE A 139 18.27 -28.46 -3.31
CA PHE A 139 17.99 -27.85 -2.03
C PHE A 139 19.13 -26.88 -1.73
N THR A 140 18.91 -25.58 -1.91
CA THR A 140 19.83 -24.57 -1.37
C THR A 140 19.83 -24.79 0.15
N SER A 141 20.93 -25.35 0.65
CA SER A 141 20.94 -26.07 1.92
C SER A 141 20.87 -25.17 3.16
N SER A 142 20.52 -23.90 3.03
CA SER A 142 20.82 -22.89 4.03
C SER A 142 19.65 -22.03 4.50
N GLY A 143 18.45 -22.11 3.93
CA GLY A 143 17.37 -21.21 4.34
C GLY A 143 15.95 -21.75 4.15
N GLY A 144 15.01 -21.08 4.79
CA GLY A 144 13.57 -21.25 4.59
C GLY A 144 13.10 -20.59 3.30
N VAL A 145 11.89 -20.95 2.88
CA VAL A 145 11.24 -20.44 1.67
C VAL A 145 10.09 -19.52 2.08
N LEU A 146 10.05 -18.32 1.52
CA LEU A 146 8.91 -17.43 1.63
C LEU A 146 8.06 -17.55 0.37
N HIS A 147 6.78 -17.87 0.52
CA HIS A 147 5.80 -17.86 -0.55
C HIS A 147 4.77 -16.77 -0.27
N THR A 148 4.47 -15.95 -1.28
CA THR A 148 3.56 -14.82 -1.17
C THR A 148 2.55 -14.88 -2.31
N GLU A 149 1.27 -14.78 -1.98
CA GLU A 149 0.18 -14.74 -2.95
C GLU A 149 -0.73 -13.55 -2.63
N VAL A 150 -0.95 -12.70 -3.62
CA VAL A 150 -1.88 -11.56 -3.55
C VAL A 150 -3.05 -11.86 -4.46
N ARG A 151 -4.27 -11.70 -3.94
CA ARG A 151 -5.52 -11.85 -4.70
C ARG A 151 -6.46 -10.70 -4.47
N PHE A 152 -7.24 -10.36 -5.48
CA PHE A 152 -8.38 -9.46 -5.32
C PHE A 152 -9.62 -10.25 -4.89
N ALA A 153 -10.39 -9.69 -3.96
CA ALA A 153 -11.62 -10.31 -3.50
C ALA A 153 -12.66 -10.36 -4.65
N PRO A 154 -13.19 -11.56 -4.99
CA PRO A 154 -14.16 -11.68 -6.07
C PRO A 154 -15.46 -10.96 -5.69
N LYS A 155 -15.93 -10.05 -6.56
CA LYS A 155 -17.21 -9.32 -6.43
C LYS A 155 -17.31 -8.32 -5.25
N PHE A 156 -16.29 -8.22 -4.40
CA PHE A 156 -16.30 -7.36 -3.21
C PHE A 156 -15.53 -6.04 -3.40
N GLY A 157 -14.59 -6.01 -4.34
CA GLY A 157 -13.85 -4.82 -4.71
C GLY A 157 -14.60 -4.00 -5.76
N ILE A 158 -14.95 -2.76 -5.40
CA ILE A 158 -15.35 -1.74 -6.38
C ILE A 158 -14.10 -1.39 -7.19
N ARG A 159 -13.85 -2.11 -8.28
CA ARG A 159 -12.95 -1.71 -9.34
C ARG A 159 -13.79 -1.42 -10.58
N PRO A 160 -13.60 -0.27 -11.26
CA PRO A 160 -14.25 0.01 -12.55
C PRO A 160 -13.96 -1.09 -13.60
N ALA A 161 -12.77 -1.70 -13.55
CA ALA A 161 -12.38 -2.79 -14.45
C ALA A 161 -13.19 -4.08 -14.22
N THR A 162 -13.56 -4.40 -12.97
CA THR A 162 -14.35 -5.61 -12.66
C THR A 162 -15.83 -5.43 -13.04
N LEU A 163 -16.34 -4.19 -13.07
CA LEU A 163 -17.66 -3.90 -13.63
C LEU A 163 -17.68 -4.08 -15.16
N ALA A 164 -16.65 -3.64 -15.87
CA ALA A 164 -16.58 -3.73 -17.33
C ALA A 164 -16.56 -5.19 -17.86
N HIS A 165 -15.90 -6.11 -17.16
CA HIS A 165 -15.79 -7.52 -17.56
C HIS A 165 -16.90 -8.43 -17.02
N SER A 166 -17.84 -7.89 -16.24
CA SER A 166 -19.06 -8.61 -15.83
C SER A 166 -20.19 -8.55 -16.85
N SER A 167 -20.01 -7.83 -17.97
CA SER A 167 -20.89 -7.93 -19.13
C SER A 167 -20.54 -9.23 -19.87
N PRO A 168 -21.38 -10.27 -19.88
CA PRO A 168 -21.12 -11.41 -20.73
C PRO A 168 -21.29 -10.96 -22.19
N SER A 169 -20.20 -10.67 -22.89
CA SER A 169 -20.24 -10.54 -24.35
C SER A 169 -20.37 -11.95 -24.93
N THR A 170 -21.59 -12.50 -24.88
CA THR A 170 -21.95 -13.78 -25.49
C THR A 170 -22.40 -13.52 -26.92
N ILE A 171 -21.70 -14.09 -27.90
CA ILE A 171 -22.34 -14.40 -29.19
C ILE A 171 -22.35 -15.91 -29.48
N ASP A 172 -21.38 -16.68 -28.97
CA ASP A 172 -21.35 -18.14 -29.21
C ASP A 172 -20.93 -18.93 -27.97
N GLY A 173 -21.83 -19.07 -26.97
CA GLY A 173 -21.93 -20.19 -26.00
C GLY A 173 -20.70 -20.71 -25.22
N ASN A 174 -19.51 -20.15 -25.40
CA ASN A 174 -18.26 -20.60 -24.82
C ASN A 174 -17.65 -19.39 -24.09
N PRO A 175 -17.33 -19.50 -22.78
CA PRO A 175 -16.76 -18.38 -22.04
C PRO A 175 -15.36 -18.08 -22.58
N MET A 176 -15.24 -17.11 -23.49
CA MET A 176 -13.94 -16.54 -23.84
C MET A 176 -13.39 -15.85 -22.59
N GLY A 177 -12.23 -16.33 -22.14
CA GLY A 177 -11.56 -15.89 -20.92
C GLY A 177 -11.31 -14.39 -20.89
N GLY A 178 -12.14 -13.66 -20.14
CA GLY A 178 -11.94 -12.27 -19.75
C GLY A 178 -11.23 -12.15 -18.39
N GLY A 179 -10.27 -13.04 -18.10
CA GLY A 179 -9.66 -13.17 -16.77
C GLY A 179 -8.15 -12.88 -16.68
N SER A 180 -7.47 -12.57 -17.79
CA SER A 180 -5.99 -12.51 -17.79
C SER A 180 -5.41 -11.23 -17.17
N SER A 181 -6.04 -10.07 -17.37
CA SER A 181 -5.45 -8.79 -16.92
C SER A 181 -5.36 -8.66 -15.40
N SER A 182 -6.38 -9.12 -14.66
CA SER A 182 -6.34 -9.10 -13.20
C SER A 182 -5.38 -10.13 -12.63
N GLN A 183 -5.22 -11.28 -13.31
CA GLN A 183 -4.26 -12.31 -12.90
C GLN A 183 -2.82 -11.84 -13.10
N GLU A 184 -2.52 -11.14 -14.20
CA GLU A 184 -1.19 -10.56 -14.43
C GLU A 184 -0.82 -9.53 -13.34
N GLU A 185 -1.76 -8.66 -12.97
CA GLU A 185 -1.56 -7.70 -11.88
C GLU A 185 -1.36 -8.40 -10.53
N GLU A 186 -2.16 -9.42 -10.20
CA GLU A 186 -2.01 -10.22 -8.97
C GLU A 186 -0.64 -10.89 -8.88
N VAL A 187 -0.15 -11.45 -10.00
CA VAL A 187 1.17 -12.09 -10.07
C VAL A 187 2.28 -11.06 -9.86
N GLU A 188 2.19 -9.89 -10.50
CA GLU A 188 3.16 -8.80 -10.35
C GLU A 188 3.18 -8.26 -8.91
N LEU A 189 2.00 -8.05 -8.30
CA LEU A 189 1.89 -7.63 -6.90
C LEU A 189 2.48 -8.66 -5.94
N SER A 190 2.25 -9.95 -6.21
CA SER A 190 2.80 -11.05 -5.41
C SER A 190 4.33 -11.05 -5.47
N PHE A 191 4.89 -10.84 -6.66
CA PHE A 191 6.34 -10.76 -6.84
C PHE A 191 6.94 -9.55 -6.11
N GLN A 192 6.32 -8.37 -6.22
CA GLN A 192 6.75 -7.16 -5.50
C GLN A 192 6.68 -7.35 -3.98
N LEU A 193 5.63 -8.02 -3.48
CA LEU A 193 5.48 -8.35 -2.06
C LEU A 193 6.60 -9.29 -1.58
N GLN A 194 6.91 -10.34 -2.35
CA GLN A 194 7.99 -11.27 -2.03
C GLN A 194 9.34 -10.56 -1.92
N ASN A 195 9.66 -9.72 -2.91
CA ASN A 195 10.92 -8.98 -2.96
C ASN A 195 11.04 -7.97 -1.81
N ALA A 196 9.94 -7.31 -1.44
CA ALA A 196 9.92 -6.34 -0.35
C ALA A 196 10.14 -7.00 1.02
N LEU A 197 9.63 -8.21 1.23
CA LEU A 197 9.66 -8.91 2.52
C LEU A 197 10.89 -9.80 2.71
N SER A 198 11.41 -10.41 1.64
CA SER A 198 12.59 -11.29 1.69
C SER A 198 13.77 -10.72 2.50
N PRO A 199 14.21 -9.45 2.32
CA PRO A 199 15.33 -8.90 3.09
C PRO A 199 15.00 -8.64 4.56
N SER A 200 13.72 -8.50 4.91
CA SER A 200 13.30 -8.23 6.30
C SER A 200 13.23 -9.49 7.17
N LEU A 201 13.25 -10.69 6.57
CA LEU A 201 13.06 -11.96 7.26
C LEU A 201 14.37 -12.74 7.39
N ASN A 202 14.65 -13.27 8.58
CA ASN A 202 15.79 -14.16 8.79
C ASN A 202 15.46 -15.59 8.33
N LEU A 203 15.41 -15.82 7.02
CA LEU A 203 15.11 -17.14 6.44
C LEU A 203 16.17 -18.19 6.78
N THR A 204 17.41 -17.78 7.06
CA THR A 204 18.51 -18.68 7.47
C THR A 204 18.20 -19.41 8.78
N SER A 205 17.45 -18.78 9.68
CA SER A 205 17.03 -19.37 10.97
C SER A 205 15.99 -20.48 10.81
N LEU A 206 15.34 -20.58 9.65
CA LEU A 206 14.22 -21.49 9.38
C LEU A 206 14.56 -22.51 8.28
N PRO A 207 15.54 -23.41 8.49
CA PRO A 207 15.91 -24.39 7.47
C PRO A 207 14.76 -25.36 7.21
N LYS A 208 14.54 -25.73 5.95
CA LYS A 208 13.50 -26.70 5.53
C LYS A 208 12.06 -26.29 5.88
N CYS A 209 11.83 -25.00 6.15
CA CYS A 209 10.51 -24.45 6.45
C CYS A 209 10.00 -23.56 5.31
N VAL A 210 8.68 -23.46 5.20
CA VAL A 210 7.95 -22.56 4.31
C VAL A 210 7.05 -21.67 5.13
N ILE A 211 7.06 -20.39 4.80
CA ILE A 211 6.11 -19.41 5.30
C ILE A 211 5.25 -18.97 4.12
N ASP A 212 3.94 -19.10 4.27
CA ASP A 212 2.97 -18.70 3.27
C ASP A 212 2.25 -17.44 3.72
N VAL A 213 2.37 -16.37 2.94
CA VAL A 213 1.71 -15.09 3.17
C VAL A 213 0.64 -14.90 2.10
N PHE A 214 -0.62 -14.87 2.52
CA PHE A 214 -1.75 -14.63 1.63
C PHE A 214 -2.36 -13.27 1.91
N VAL A 215 -2.39 -12.43 0.88
CA VAL A 215 -2.99 -11.10 0.91
C VAL A 215 -4.23 -11.08 0.03
N VAL A 216 -5.35 -10.64 0.60
CA VAL A 216 -6.62 -10.43 -0.09
C VAL A 216 -6.95 -8.94 -0.07
N VAL A 217 -6.97 -8.33 -1.25
CA VAL A 217 -7.40 -6.94 -1.43
C VAL A 217 -8.92 -6.90 -1.45
N LEU A 218 -9.52 -6.35 -0.40
CA LEU A 218 -10.97 -6.24 -0.25
C LEU A 218 -11.53 -5.06 -1.06
N GLN A 219 -10.83 -3.92 -1.01
CA GLN A 219 -11.18 -2.70 -1.73
C GLN A 219 -9.90 -2.02 -2.21
N SER A 220 -9.91 -1.49 -3.43
CA SER A 220 -8.77 -0.87 -4.09
C SER A 220 -9.13 0.58 -4.42
N ASP A 221 -8.38 1.54 -3.87
CA ASP A 221 -8.48 2.97 -4.16
C ASP A 221 -7.07 3.58 -4.30
N GLY A 222 -6.15 2.88 -4.98
CA GLY A 222 -4.75 3.31 -5.13
C GLY A 222 -3.85 2.97 -3.92
N ASN A 223 -2.53 2.99 -4.14
CA ASN A 223 -1.49 2.54 -3.20
C ASN A 223 -1.73 1.11 -2.64
N VAL A 224 -2.15 0.18 -3.50
CA VAL A 224 -2.45 -1.22 -3.11
C VAL A 224 -1.18 -1.97 -2.71
N VAL A 225 -0.07 -1.77 -3.44
CA VAL A 225 1.24 -2.38 -3.14
C VAL A 225 1.70 -1.99 -1.73
N GLY A 226 1.65 -0.70 -1.41
CA GLY A 226 2.08 -0.21 -0.11
C GLY A 226 1.21 -0.72 1.04
N ALA A 227 -0.11 -0.77 0.81
CA ALA A 227 -1.06 -1.36 1.75
C ALA A 227 -0.78 -2.85 2.00
N ALA A 228 -0.51 -3.62 0.93
CA ALA A 228 -0.24 -5.05 0.99
C ALA A 228 1.06 -5.37 1.74
N ILE A 229 2.16 -4.66 1.45
CA ILE A 229 3.44 -4.85 2.14
C ILE A 229 3.30 -4.53 3.63
N THR A 230 2.65 -3.41 3.96
CA THR A 230 2.44 -3.01 5.35
C THR A 230 1.55 -4.02 6.08
N ALA A 231 0.50 -4.53 5.44
CA ALA A 231 -0.38 -5.57 6.01
C ALA A 231 0.38 -6.88 6.25
N ALA A 232 1.20 -7.32 5.30
CA ALA A 232 2.00 -8.52 5.42
C ALA A 232 3.04 -8.41 6.54
N SER A 233 3.73 -7.28 6.64
CA SER A 233 4.69 -7.04 7.73
C SER A 233 4.02 -7.11 9.10
N LEU A 234 2.81 -6.57 9.25
CA LEU A 234 2.06 -6.64 10.50
C LEU A 234 1.57 -8.05 10.81
N ALA A 235 1.10 -8.79 9.80
CA ALA A 235 0.65 -10.17 9.98
C ALA A 235 1.81 -11.12 10.33
N LEU A 236 3.01 -10.89 9.76
CA LEU A 236 4.22 -11.63 10.11
C LEU A 236 4.68 -11.33 11.54
N ALA A 237 4.60 -10.07 11.96
CA ALA A 237 4.89 -9.68 13.33
C ALA A 237 3.88 -10.29 14.32
N ASP A 238 2.59 -10.28 13.99
CA ASP A 238 1.52 -10.90 14.80
C ASP A 238 1.71 -12.42 14.93
N ALA A 239 2.19 -13.08 13.87
CA ALA A 239 2.46 -14.51 13.88
C ALA A 239 3.50 -14.92 14.94
N ASN A 240 4.43 -14.04 15.30
CA ASN A 240 5.48 -14.28 16.30
C ASN A 240 6.34 -15.54 16.07
N VAL A 241 6.32 -16.14 14.88
CA VAL A 241 7.10 -17.36 14.57
C VAL A 241 8.35 -17.09 13.75
N VAL A 242 8.43 -15.94 13.09
CA VAL A 242 9.54 -15.59 12.20
C VAL A 242 10.34 -14.45 12.82
N GLU A 243 11.65 -14.61 12.91
CA GLU A 243 12.55 -13.53 13.29
C GLU A 243 12.59 -12.49 12.15
N MET A 244 12.03 -11.32 12.41
CA MET A 244 12.09 -10.17 11.51
C MET A 244 13.20 -9.23 11.97
N PHE A 245 14.03 -8.76 11.03
CA PHE A 245 15.04 -7.74 11.32
C PHE A 245 14.41 -6.38 11.59
N ASP A 246 13.34 -6.07 10.85
CA ASP A 246 12.55 -4.85 11.01
C ASP A 246 11.15 -5.05 10.40
N LEU A 247 10.21 -4.16 10.74
CA LEU A 247 8.95 -4.04 10.02
C LEU A 247 9.20 -3.36 8.67
N VAL A 248 8.42 -3.73 7.66
CA VAL A 248 8.47 -3.10 6.34
C VAL A 248 7.25 -2.21 6.17
N CYS A 249 7.48 -0.92 5.99
CA CYS A 249 6.46 0.06 5.67
C CYS A 249 6.61 0.48 4.21
N ALA A 250 5.49 0.64 3.51
CA ALA A 250 5.53 1.01 2.10
C ALA A 250 4.47 2.07 1.75
N CYS A 251 4.84 2.98 0.86
CA CYS A 251 3.95 4.01 0.34
C CYS A 251 4.26 4.33 -1.12
N SER A 252 3.22 4.74 -1.84
CA SER A 252 3.34 5.25 -3.20
C SER A 252 3.30 6.77 -3.22
N VAL A 253 3.95 7.36 -4.21
CA VAL A 253 4.00 8.78 -4.51
C VAL A 253 3.69 8.95 -5.99
N ALA A 254 2.68 9.76 -6.31
CA ALA A 254 2.39 10.12 -7.69
C ALA A 254 2.97 11.49 -8.03
N ALA A 255 3.57 11.60 -9.20
CA ALA A 255 4.14 12.81 -9.73
C ALA A 255 3.28 13.25 -10.93
N VAL A 256 2.51 14.31 -10.73
CA VAL A 256 1.55 14.84 -11.71
C VAL A 256 2.09 16.15 -12.29
N PRO A 257 2.23 16.28 -13.62
CA PRO A 257 2.69 17.53 -14.23
C PRO A 257 1.62 18.61 -14.12
N SER A 258 2.04 19.83 -13.78
CA SER A 258 1.15 20.99 -13.79
C SER A 258 0.88 21.45 -15.23
N HIS A 259 -0.40 21.72 -15.53
CA HIS A 259 -0.85 22.20 -16.84
C HIS A 259 -0.55 23.69 -17.06
N ASP A 260 -0.17 24.43 -16.02
CA ASP A 260 0.13 25.86 -16.12
C ASP A 260 1.45 26.07 -16.88
N GLN A 261 1.38 26.68 -18.07
CA GLN A 261 2.51 26.84 -18.99
C GLN A 261 3.62 27.76 -18.44
N SER A 262 3.35 28.46 -17.34
CA SER A 262 4.23 29.45 -16.73
C SER A 262 5.21 28.88 -15.70
N LYS A 263 5.00 27.65 -15.23
CA LYS A 263 5.88 26.96 -14.27
C LYS A 263 5.96 25.46 -14.60
N GLU A 264 7.13 24.97 -14.95
CA GLU A 264 7.43 23.53 -15.07
C GLU A 264 7.55 22.85 -13.68
N GLU A 265 6.62 23.14 -12.76
CA GLU A 265 6.60 22.54 -11.43
C GLU A 265 5.77 21.24 -11.45
N MET A 266 6.37 20.16 -10.97
CA MET A 266 5.72 18.85 -10.83
C MET A 266 5.04 18.77 -9.46
N ASN A 267 3.76 18.42 -9.43
CA ASN A 267 3.03 18.23 -8.19
C ASN A 267 3.27 16.81 -7.69
N ILE A 268 3.98 16.71 -6.56
CA ILE A 268 4.28 15.45 -5.89
C ILE A 268 3.18 15.17 -4.86
N LEU A 269 2.47 14.06 -5.05
CA LEU A 269 1.35 13.62 -4.25
C LEU A 269 1.76 12.37 -3.46
N ALA A 270 1.92 12.51 -2.15
CA ALA A 270 2.06 11.36 -1.26
C ALA A 270 0.74 10.58 -1.20
N ASP A 271 0.82 9.25 -1.14
CA ASP A 271 -0.32 8.31 -1.06
C ASP A 271 -1.46 8.68 -2.03
N PRO A 272 -1.25 8.44 -3.34
CA PRO A 272 -2.23 8.77 -4.36
C PRO A 272 -3.44 7.83 -4.30
N THR A 273 -4.61 8.42 -4.53
CA THR A 273 -5.84 7.67 -4.84
C THR A 273 -5.77 7.06 -6.23
N GLU A 274 -6.75 6.21 -6.57
CA GLU A 274 -6.80 5.61 -7.92
C GLU A 274 -6.97 6.68 -9.01
N GLU A 275 -7.78 7.72 -8.77
CA GLU A 275 -7.97 8.84 -9.72
C GLU A 275 -6.65 9.60 -9.96
N GLU A 276 -5.90 9.89 -8.90
CA GLU A 276 -4.61 10.60 -8.98
C GLU A 276 -3.52 9.76 -9.65
N THR A 277 -3.53 8.44 -9.40
CA THR A 277 -2.65 7.48 -10.07
C THR A 277 -2.92 7.44 -11.57
N MET A 278 -4.21 7.38 -11.95
CA MET A 278 -4.63 7.40 -13.36
C MET A 278 -4.24 8.72 -14.04
N LEU A 279 -4.45 9.85 -13.36
CA LEU A 279 -4.06 11.17 -13.86
C LEU A 279 -2.54 11.23 -14.13
N ALA A 280 -1.72 10.78 -13.18
CA ALA A 280 -0.27 10.75 -13.33
C ALA A 280 0.19 9.91 -14.54
N MET A 281 -0.45 8.75 -14.77
CA MET A 281 -0.12 7.88 -15.92
C MET A 281 -0.64 8.43 -17.25
N MET A 282 -1.83 9.01 -17.28
CA MET A 282 -2.40 9.59 -18.51
C MET A 282 -1.59 10.80 -18.99
N SER A 283 -1.08 11.61 -18.07
CA SER A 283 -0.21 12.75 -18.41
C SER A 283 1.06 12.32 -19.15
N SER A 284 1.60 11.13 -18.87
CA SER A 284 2.80 10.59 -19.56
C SER A 284 2.57 10.31 -21.05
N SER A 285 1.31 10.10 -21.46
CA SER A 285 0.97 9.75 -22.85
C SER A 285 0.67 10.95 -23.75
N SER A 286 0.33 12.10 -23.16
CA SER A 286 -0.18 13.25 -23.91
C SER A 286 0.93 14.19 -24.38
N ASP A 287 1.99 14.36 -23.60
CA ASP A 287 3.11 15.25 -23.93
C ASP A 287 4.46 14.53 -23.84
N LYS A 288 5.23 14.50 -24.94
CA LYS A 288 6.56 13.86 -25.00
C LYS A 288 7.59 14.47 -24.04
N ASN A 289 7.36 15.70 -23.55
CA ASN A 289 8.28 16.43 -22.68
C ASN A 289 7.81 16.54 -21.21
N LYS A 290 6.54 16.26 -20.91
CA LYS A 290 5.97 16.33 -19.56
C LYS A 290 5.53 14.93 -19.12
N GLY A 291 6.49 14.14 -18.66
CA GLY A 291 6.20 12.82 -18.12
C GLY A 291 5.61 12.90 -16.71
N GLY A 292 4.52 12.18 -16.45
CA GLY A 292 4.05 11.84 -15.10
C GLY A 292 4.41 10.38 -14.74
N GLY A 293 4.38 10.07 -13.46
CA GLY A 293 4.69 8.71 -12.99
C GLY A 293 4.29 8.47 -11.54
N VAL A 294 4.34 7.21 -11.14
CA VAL A 294 4.11 6.78 -9.76
C VAL A 294 5.31 5.97 -9.30
N VAL A 295 5.82 6.32 -8.13
CA VAL A 295 6.92 5.61 -7.46
C VAL A 295 6.34 4.94 -6.22
N THR A 296 6.62 3.65 -6.04
CA THR A 296 6.30 2.92 -4.82
C THR A 296 7.59 2.52 -4.13
N LEU A 297 7.67 2.83 -2.84
CA LEU A 297 8.83 2.58 -2.00
C LEU A 297 8.43 1.73 -0.81
N ALA A 298 9.24 0.72 -0.52
CA ALA A 298 9.20 -0.02 0.74
C ALA A 298 10.52 0.16 1.49
N LEU A 299 10.42 0.35 2.81
CA LEU A 299 11.51 0.74 3.69
C LEU A 299 11.44 -0.04 5.00
N MET A 300 12.60 -0.46 5.48
CA MET A 300 12.82 -0.84 6.88
C MET A 300 13.20 0.43 7.67
N PRO A 301 12.29 1.01 8.47
CA PRO A 301 12.47 2.34 9.05
C PRO A 301 13.62 2.42 10.06
N ASN A 302 13.90 1.35 10.81
CA ASN A 302 14.99 1.33 11.77
C ASN A 302 16.35 1.17 11.09
N TRP A 303 16.41 0.37 10.02
CA TRP A 303 17.65 0.14 9.25
C TRP A 303 17.90 1.21 8.18
N LYS A 304 16.87 2.01 7.85
CA LYS A 304 16.87 3.00 6.77
C LYS A 304 17.23 2.40 5.40
N GLU A 305 16.86 1.14 5.21
CA GLU A 305 17.15 0.37 4.00
C GLU A 305 15.90 0.23 3.14
N VAL A 306 16.04 0.54 1.85
CA VAL A 306 14.98 0.40 0.86
C VAL A 306 14.94 -1.06 0.40
N THR A 307 13.81 -1.73 0.64
CA THR A 307 13.63 -3.15 0.28
C THR A 307 12.99 -3.32 -1.09
N LEU A 308 12.17 -2.34 -1.52
CA LEU A 308 11.54 -2.32 -2.83
C LEU A 308 11.54 -0.89 -3.38
N TRP A 309 11.97 -0.75 -4.62
CA TRP A 309 11.81 0.45 -5.43
C TRP A 309 11.10 0.05 -6.72
N ASN A 310 9.91 0.59 -6.96
CA ASN A 310 9.19 0.39 -8.21
C ASN A 310 8.74 1.75 -8.78
N GLN A 311 9.03 1.99 -10.05
CA GLN A 311 8.61 3.21 -10.75
C GLN A 311 7.83 2.83 -12.00
N VAL A 312 6.63 3.40 -12.14
CA VAL A 312 5.78 3.25 -13.32
C VAL A 312 5.56 4.62 -13.93
N GLY A 313 5.78 4.74 -15.23
CA GLY A 313 5.65 6.00 -15.98
C GLY A 313 6.97 6.72 -16.22
N CYS A 314 6.89 7.84 -16.91
CA CYS A 314 8.04 8.63 -17.32
C CYS A 314 8.18 9.81 -16.35
N MET A 315 9.26 9.85 -15.58
CA MET A 315 9.58 11.02 -14.77
C MET A 315 10.87 11.63 -15.29
N ASN A 316 10.87 12.94 -15.51
CA ASN A 316 12.10 13.63 -15.86
C ASN A 316 13.00 13.69 -14.62
N ALA A 317 14.26 13.29 -14.76
CA ALA A 317 15.26 13.56 -13.75
C ALA A 317 15.44 15.08 -13.71
N THR A 318 14.83 15.74 -12.73
CA THR A 318 15.16 17.13 -12.44
C THR A 318 16.65 17.15 -12.08
N SER A 319 17.47 17.79 -12.90
CA SER A 319 18.86 18.09 -12.55
C SER A 319 18.83 19.14 -11.43
N SER A 320 18.54 18.71 -10.21
CA SER A 320 18.78 19.53 -9.02
C SER A 320 20.29 19.59 -8.84
N SER A 321 20.89 20.66 -9.33
CA SER A 321 22.21 21.12 -8.92
C SER A 321 22.12 21.55 -7.46
N ASP A 322 22.43 20.65 -6.53
CA ASP A 322 22.79 20.95 -5.15
C ASP A 322 23.86 19.95 -4.68
#